data_AF-A0A4R0RF90-F1
#
_entry.id   AF-A0A4R0RF90-F1
#
_cell.length_a   1.000
_cell.length_b   1.000
_cell.length_c   1.000
_cell.angle_alpha   90.00
_cell.angle_beta   90.00
_cell.angle_gamma   90.00
#
_symmetry.space_group_name_H-M   'P 1'
#
loop_
_entity.id
_entity.type
_entity.pdbx_description
1 polymer ?
#
loop_
_entity_poly.entity_id
_entity_poly.type
_entity_poly.pdbx_seq_one_letter_code
_entity_poly.pdbx_strand_id
1 'polypeptide(L)'
;MYYHASPVGRGERGEPEEDARIRSFLLMSGGTLPPFPSLAAVKQDLAKLDKLATESTASASPLTHDPLVLYSKLQNVYLFSILCVTNDVPFAFIREIFVVLKLFMMLLEEDSLKPEMKKAGFYGVPINDTGIYKLRMIARSKVVALSLREDINVPSSARRMVEEMRAEHEMELIRKGSPHVKQPWRDRMPLYAQLADVLVFSNELNNDTKFLLEQLLEYAKDQSAPDFAMTKELRKDVVLSCRIHLSLVLSQLGGKENPVKSKQHTSWVVNQFRDRPHMRDTLSGYVLRKDLPEHPVARALGPAWFANAPSWRSPETRTPWKPSGSGSSSSACAQCGAQKGSSTGEELLRCSRCKNVFYCSKECQKAAWKQHKSACR
;
A
#
# COMPACT_ATOMS: atom_id res chain seq x y z
N MET A 1 -8.59 -7.09 6.99
CA MET A 1 -8.02 -6.63 5.72
C MET A 1 -8.57 -7.48 4.62
N TYR A 2 -9.65 -7.05 4.01
CA TYR A 2 -10.28 -7.81 2.96
C TYR A 2 -10.11 -7.03 1.66
N TYR A 3 -9.75 -7.78 0.64
CA TYR A 3 -9.14 -7.36 -0.62
C TYR A 3 -10.10 -6.50 -1.47
N HIS A 4 -10.45 -5.33 -0.95
CA HIS A 4 -11.23 -4.40 -1.71
C HIS A 4 -10.29 -3.58 -2.59
N ALA A 5 -10.15 -4.10 -3.80
CA ALA A 5 -10.41 -3.29 -4.96
C ALA A 5 -11.92 -2.98 -5.11
N SER A 6 -12.83 -3.49 -4.25
CA SER A 6 -14.25 -3.11 -4.26
C SER A 6 -14.42 -1.59 -4.11
N PRO A 7 -15.34 -0.99 -4.87
CA PRO A 7 -15.85 0.33 -4.59
C PRO A 7 -16.67 0.27 -3.30
N VAL A 8 -16.02 0.27 -2.14
CA VAL A 8 -16.68 0.84 -0.96
C VAL A 8 -16.35 2.32 -1.04
N GLY A 9 -17.24 2.91 -1.82
CA GLY A 9 -17.26 4.23 -2.38
C GLY A 9 -18.70 4.75 -2.30
N ARG A 10 -19.38 4.64 -1.13
CA ARG A 10 -20.76 5.18 -0.96
C ARG A 10 -20.74 6.66 -0.56
N GLY A 11 -19.57 7.26 -0.52
CA GLY A 11 -19.31 8.67 -0.32
C GLY A 11 -19.61 9.45 -1.60
N GLU A 12 -19.95 10.71 -1.38
CA GLU A 12 -20.14 11.67 -2.45
C GLU A 12 -18.82 11.85 -3.23
N ARG A 13 -18.93 12.33 -4.48
CA ARG A 13 -17.78 12.46 -5.38
C ARG A 13 -16.63 13.23 -4.72
N GLY A 14 -15.54 12.53 -4.42
CA GLY A 14 -14.22 13.13 -4.15
C GLY A 14 -13.74 13.15 -2.70
N GLU A 15 -14.55 12.72 -1.72
CA GLU A 15 -14.08 12.61 -0.33
C GLU A 15 -13.55 11.21 -0.01
N PRO A 16 -12.43 11.08 0.74
CA PRO A 16 -11.93 9.77 1.14
C PRO A 16 -12.88 9.05 2.07
N GLU A 17 -13.00 7.73 1.89
CA GLU A 17 -13.84 6.91 2.73
C GLU A 17 -13.10 6.15 3.81
N GLU A 18 -13.88 5.80 4.83
CA GLU A 18 -13.46 4.96 5.91
C GLU A 18 -13.65 3.47 5.57
N ASP A 19 -12.62 2.66 5.82
CA ASP A 19 -12.74 1.20 5.77
C ASP A 19 -13.49 0.71 7.02
N ALA A 20 -14.81 0.60 6.87
CA ALA A 20 -15.73 0.11 7.91
C ALA A 20 -15.33 -1.26 8.48
N ARG A 21 -14.62 -2.10 7.71
CA ARG A 21 -14.17 -3.42 8.17
C ARG A 21 -12.99 -3.30 9.11
N ILE A 22 -12.06 -2.36 8.84
CA ILE A 22 -10.97 -2.06 9.78
C ILE A 22 -11.56 -1.43 11.05
N ARG A 23 -12.51 -0.49 10.92
CA ARG A 23 -13.23 0.07 12.07
C ARG A 23 -13.85 -1.01 12.95
N SER A 24 -14.69 -1.86 12.35
CA SER A 24 -15.37 -2.94 13.06
C SER A 24 -14.36 -3.89 13.71
N PHE A 25 -13.29 -4.25 12.99
CA PHE A 25 -12.23 -5.14 13.50
C PHE A 25 -11.50 -4.58 14.73
N LEU A 26 -11.26 -3.27 14.78
CA LEU A 26 -10.67 -2.59 15.93
C LEU A 26 -11.64 -2.53 17.11
N LEU A 27 -12.93 -2.28 16.85
CA LEU A 27 -13.97 -2.18 17.88
C LEU A 27 -14.40 -3.54 18.45
N MET A 28 -14.01 -4.68 17.86
CA MET A 28 -14.29 -6.01 18.43
C MET A 28 -13.69 -6.20 19.84
N SER A 29 -12.70 -5.40 20.22
CA SER A 29 -12.09 -5.40 21.55
C SER A 29 -12.75 -4.43 22.53
N GLY A 30 -13.89 -3.83 22.15
CA GLY A 30 -14.60 -2.80 22.92
C GLY A 30 -14.08 -1.39 22.67
N GLY A 31 -14.76 -0.41 23.27
CA GLY A 31 -14.42 1.02 23.14
C GLY A 31 -15.19 1.74 22.03
N THR A 32 -14.76 2.96 21.75
CA THR A 32 -15.27 3.78 20.64
C THR A 32 -14.10 4.32 19.83
N LEU A 33 -14.36 4.70 18.57
CA LEU A 33 -13.41 5.44 17.76
C LEU A 33 -14.05 6.79 17.40
N PRO A 34 -13.26 7.87 17.32
CA PRO A 34 -13.75 9.16 16.87
C PRO A 34 -14.25 9.09 15.41
N PRO A 35 -14.98 10.11 14.95
CA PRO A 35 -15.40 10.22 13.56
C PRO A 35 -14.20 10.16 12.60
N PHE A 36 -14.44 9.68 11.38
CA PHE A 36 -13.41 9.67 10.34
C PHE A 36 -12.92 11.11 10.06
N PRO A 37 -11.60 11.37 10.01
CA PRO A 37 -11.11 12.74 9.85
C PRO A 37 -11.39 13.30 8.47
N SER A 38 -11.78 14.59 8.41
CA SER A 38 -11.89 15.30 7.13
C SER A 38 -10.51 15.57 6.52
N LEU A 39 -10.46 15.75 5.19
CA LEU A 39 -9.22 16.13 4.50
C LEU A 39 -8.61 17.44 5.04
N ALA A 40 -9.43 18.38 5.51
CA ALA A 40 -8.94 19.62 6.10
C ALA A 40 -8.18 19.36 7.41
N ALA A 41 -8.71 18.50 8.29
CA ALA A 41 -8.06 18.11 9.53
C ALA A 41 -6.75 17.34 9.27
N VAL A 42 -6.76 16.43 8.29
CA VAL A 42 -5.54 15.71 7.87
C VAL A 42 -4.49 16.69 7.37
N LYS A 43 -4.84 17.65 6.51
CA LYS A 43 -3.90 18.69 6.02
C LYS A 43 -3.28 19.51 7.15
N GLN A 44 -4.05 19.84 8.18
CA GLN A 44 -3.53 20.57 9.33
C GLN A 44 -2.45 19.76 10.08
N ASP A 45 -2.69 18.47 10.30
CA ASP A 45 -1.70 17.60 10.95
C ASP A 45 -0.48 17.37 10.06
N LEU A 46 -0.66 17.23 8.74
CA LEU A 46 0.46 17.16 7.80
C LEU A 46 1.34 18.42 7.82
N ALA A 47 0.72 19.61 7.91
CA ALA A 47 1.47 20.86 8.03
C ALA A 47 2.24 20.96 9.36
N LYS A 48 1.70 20.40 10.45
CA LYS A 48 2.43 20.29 11.74
C LYS A 48 3.61 19.32 11.63
N LEU A 49 3.42 18.18 10.97
CA LEU A 49 4.47 17.19 10.75
C LEU A 49 5.65 17.79 9.98
N ASP A 50 5.37 18.56 8.92
CA ASP A 50 6.41 19.23 8.12
C ASP A 50 7.21 20.25 8.95
N LYS A 51 6.52 21.08 9.75
CA LYS A 51 7.18 22.01 10.69
C LYS A 51 8.12 21.29 11.66
N LEU A 52 7.63 20.22 12.31
CA LEU A 52 8.42 19.44 13.27
C LEU A 52 9.63 18.76 12.60
N ALA A 53 9.49 18.32 11.35
CA ALA A 53 10.61 17.78 10.58
C ALA A 53 11.66 18.86 10.28
N THR A 54 11.24 20.08 9.92
CA THR A 54 12.17 21.19 9.62
C THR A 54 12.91 21.68 10.87
N GLU A 55 12.24 21.76 12.02
CA GLU A 55 12.84 22.13 13.31
C GLU A 55 13.86 21.09 13.78
N SER A 56 13.62 19.82 13.49
CA SER A 56 14.52 18.71 13.82
C SER A 56 15.85 18.77 13.06
N THR A 57 15.86 19.20 11.79
CA THR A 57 17.09 19.28 10.97
C THR A 57 18.12 20.33 11.44
N ALA A 58 17.73 21.24 12.34
CA ALA A 58 18.66 22.15 13.01
C ALA A 58 19.45 21.48 14.16
N SER A 59 19.08 20.26 14.53
CA SER A 59 19.74 19.41 15.52
C SER A 59 20.15 18.09 14.85
N ALA A 60 21.35 17.57 15.13
CA ALA A 60 22.01 16.54 14.32
C ALA A 60 21.41 15.11 14.44
N SER A 61 20.09 14.94 14.54
CA SER A 61 19.41 13.63 14.52
C SER A 61 18.11 13.68 13.70
N PRO A 62 17.85 12.75 12.76
CA PRO A 62 16.72 12.85 11.81
C PRO A 62 15.31 12.68 12.41
N LEU A 63 15.21 12.34 13.70
CA LEU A 63 13.97 12.21 14.46
C LEU A 63 14.24 12.65 15.91
N THR A 64 14.31 13.96 16.15
CA THR A 64 14.51 14.49 17.52
C THR A 64 13.26 14.42 18.39
N HIS A 65 12.09 14.13 17.82
CA HIS A 65 10.83 14.10 18.55
C HIS A 65 10.40 12.68 18.88
N ASP A 66 10.06 12.47 20.16
CA ASP A 66 9.50 11.24 20.69
C ASP A 66 8.28 10.78 19.84
N PRO A 67 8.29 9.55 19.27
CA PRO A 67 7.18 9.01 18.50
C PRO A 67 5.82 9.10 19.23
N LEU A 68 5.80 9.00 20.56
CA LEU A 68 4.59 9.08 21.37
C LEU A 68 4.05 10.52 21.40
N VAL A 69 4.95 11.51 21.44
CA VAL A 69 4.59 12.93 21.33
C VAL A 69 4.02 13.23 19.96
N LEU A 70 4.62 12.70 18.89
CA LEU A 70 4.08 12.85 17.52
C LEU A 70 2.69 12.22 17.40
N TYR A 71 2.50 11.01 17.93
CA TYR A 71 1.20 10.34 17.98
C TYR A 71 0.13 11.17 18.69
N SER A 72 0.45 11.76 19.85
CA SER A 72 -0.50 12.60 20.58
C SER A 72 -0.87 13.91 19.86
N LYS A 73 0.03 14.48 19.06
CA LYS A 73 -0.16 15.76 18.36
C LYS A 73 -0.80 15.64 16.97
N LEU A 74 -0.66 14.49 16.33
CA LEU A 74 -1.00 14.27 14.91
C LEU A 74 -2.17 13.29 14.74
N GLN A 75 -3.14 13.40 15.63
CA GLN A 75 -4.20 12.42 15.81
C GLN A 75 -5.01 12.14 14.53
N ASN A 76 -5.32 13.17 13.74
CA ASN A 76 -6.14 13.00 12.54
C ASN A 76 -5.40 12.20 11.47
N VAL A 77 -4.11 12.48 11.25
CA VAL A 77 -3.36 11.75 10.22
C VAL A 77 -3.07 10.30 10.62
N TYR A 78 -2.84 9.98 11.90
CA TYR A 78 -2.70 8.58 12.33
C TYR A 78 -4.00 7.80 12.14
N LEU A 79 -5.13 8.36 12.58
CA LEU A 79 -6.43 7.72 12.41
C LEU A 79 -6.78 7.54 10.92
N PHE A 80 -6.58 8.58 10.12
CA PHE A 80 -6.76 8.54 8.67
C PHE A 80 -5.85 7.48 8.01
N SER A 81 -4.57 7.40 8.39
CA SER A 81 -3.62 6.42 7.82
C SER A 81 -4.05 4.97 8.04
N ILE A 82 -4.71 4.69 9.17
CA ILE A 82 -5.18 3.35 9.53
C ILE A 82 -6.55 3.04 8.92
N LEU A 83 -7.45 4.01 8.88
CA LEU A 83 -8.85 3.79 8.55
C LEU A 83 -9.24 4.17 7.12
N CYS A 84 -8.50 5.05 6.44
CA CYS A 84 -8.83 5.46 5.07
C CYS A 84 -8.76 4.29 4.11
N VAL A 85 -9.75 4.13 3.23
CA VAL A 85 -9.67 3.21 2.09
C VAL A 85 -8.42 3.54 1.28
N THR A 86 -7.58 2.53 0.99
CA THR A 86 -6.23 2.75 0.46
C THR A 86 -6.22 3.52 -0.86
N ASN A 87 -7.19 3.24 -1.75
CA ASN A 87 -7.29 3.90 -3.04
C ASN A 87 -7.76 5.37 -2.93
N ASP A 88 -8.33 5.76 -1.79
CA ASP A 88 -8.86 7.10 -1.55
C ASP A 88 -7.84 8.06 -0.94
N VAL A 89 -6.69 7.55 -0.48
CA VAL A 89 -5.60 8.40 -0.02
C VAL A 89 -5.15 9.32 -1.17
N PRO A 90 -5.22 10.65 -1.03
CA PRO A 90 -4.78 11.56 -2.08
C PRO A 90 -3.31 11.36 -2.40
N PHE A 91 -2.94 11.39 -3.69
CA PHE A 91 -1.56 11.21 -4.12
C PHE A 91 -0.59 12.16 -3.40
N ALA A 92 -1.02 13.41 -3.19
CA ALA A 92 -0.24 14.45 -2.51
C ALA A 92 0.10 14.13 -1.04
N PHE A 93 -0.58 13.19 -0.38
CA PHE A 93 -0.34 12.84 1.03
C PHE A 93 0.46 11.56 1.20
N ILE A 94 0.67 10.81 0.12
CA ILE A 94 1.23 9.45 0.18
C ILE A 94 2.57 9.41 0.90
N ARG A 95 3.45 10.38 0.63
CA ARG A 95 4.79 10.45 1.23
C ARG A 95 4.69 10.56 2.75
N GLU A 96 3.88 11.48 3.23
CA GLU A 96 3.69 11.74 4.65
C GLU A 96 2.95 10.59 5.33
N ILE A 97 1.97 9.97 4.66
CA ILE A 97 1.28 8.78 5.17
C ILE A 97 2.25 7.61 5.35
N PHE A 98 3.21 7.40 4.45
CA PHE A 98 4.26 6.40 4.66
C PHE A 98 5.11 6.70 5.91
N VAL A 99 5.46 7.98 6.14
CA VAL A 99 6.20 8.39 7.35
C VAL A 99 5.38 8.11 8.60
N VAL A 100 4.11 8.52 8.62
CA VAL A 100 3.19 8.31 9.76
C VAL A 100 3.01 6.82 10.05
N LEU A 101 2.79 5.99 9.02
CA LEU A 101 2.69 4.53 9.18
C LEU A 101 3.99 3.93 9.73
N LYS A 102 5.16 4.41 9.29
CA LYS A 102 6.46 3.95 9.81
C LYS A 102 6.63 4.31 11.29
N LEU A 103 6.33 5.54 11.67
CA LEU A 103 6.36 5.98 13.07
C LEU A 103 5.37 5.19 13.92
N PHE A 104 4.19 4.89 13.37
CA PHE A 104 3.21 4.06 14.06
C PHE A 104 3.71 2.63 14.29
N MET A 105 4.35 2.03 13.29
CA MET A 105 4.95 0.70 13.45
C MET A 105 6.05 0.69 14.52
N MET A 106 6.88 1.74 14.61
CA MET A 106 7.87 1.87 15.70
C MET A 106 7.20 1.81 17.08
N LEU A 107 6.11 2.56 17.29
CA LEU A 107 5.35 2.54 18.55
C LEU A 107 4.78 1.16 18.90
N LEU A 108 4.48 0.35 17.89
CA LEU A 108 3.86 -0.97 18.05
C LEU A 108 4.88 -2.11 18.13
N GLU A 109 6.12 -1.88 17.72
CA GLU A 109 7.15 -2.92 17.57
C GLU A 109 8.29 -2.79 18.58
N GLU A 110 8.63 -1.57 19.00
CA GLU A 110 9.71 -1.33 19.96
C GLU A 110 9.27 -1.70 21.39
N ASP A 111 10.02 -2.60 22.04
CA ASP A 111 9.65 -3.12 23.36
C ASP A 111 9.64 -2.04 24.45
N SER A 112 10.44 -0.98 24.28
CA SER A 112 10.45 0.20 25.15
C SER A 112 9.18 1.05 25.04
N LEU A 113 8.55 1.10 23.85
CA LEU A 113 7.41 1.98 23.55
C LEU A 113 6.05 1.28 23.66
N LYS A 114 6.00 -0.05 23.49
CA LYS A 114 4.76 -0.84 23.61
C LYS A 114 4.00 -0.59 24.92
N PRO A 115 4.63 -0.54 26.12
CA PRO A 115 3.90 -0.29 27.36
C PRO A 115 3.18 1.07 27.37
N GLU A 116 3.85 2.12 26.88
CA GLU A 116 3.26 3.45 26.77
C GLU A 116 2.13 3.47 25.74
N MET A 117 2.29 2.77 24.62
CA MET A 117 1.23 2.63 23.61
C MET A 117 0.01 1.89 24.16
N LYS A 118 0.20 0.84 24.97
CA LYS A 118 -0.91 0.13 25.65
C LYS A 118 -1.64 1.05 26.63
N LYS A 119 -0.91 1.89 27.36
CA LYS A 119 -1.47 2.88 28.29
C LYS A 119 -2.23 3.99 27.56
N ALA A 120 -1.69 4.50 26.45
CA ALA A 120 -2.31 5.54 25.64
C ALA A 120 -3.56 5.03 24.88
N GLY A 121 -3.55 3.77 24.45
CA GLY A 121 -4.62 3.18 23.65
C GLY A 121 -4.68 3.73 22.21
N PHE A 122 -5.67 3.26 21.45
CA PHE A 122 -5.94 3.73 20.09
C PHE A 122 -7.27 4.48 20.07
N TYR A 123 -7.23 5.79 20.36
CA TYR A 123 -8.40 6.66 20.34
C TYR A 123 -9.59 6.16 21.18
N GLY A 124 -9.33 5.74 22.43
CA GLY A 124 -10.37 5.21 23.31
C GLY A 124 -10.63 3.71 23.15
N VAL A 125 -9.97 3.04 22.20
CA VAL A 125 -9.90 1.57 22.14
C VAL A 125 -8.76 1.08 23.03
N PRO A 126 -9.05 0.28 24.08
CA PRO A 126 -8.00 -0.33 24.90
C PRO A 126 -7.11 -1.23 24.04
N ILE A 127 -5.80 -1.08 24.16
CA ILE A 127 -4.85 -1.91 23.43
C ILE A 127 -4.16 -2.88 24.39
N ASN A 128 -4.48 -4.17 24.26
CA ASN A 128 -3.69 -5.27 24.84
C ASN A 128 -2.70 -5.82 23.79
N ASP A 129 -1.97 -6.90 24.11
CA ASP A 129 -1.03 -7.52 23.16
C ASP A 129 -1.68 -7.94 21.84
N THR A 130 -2.94 -8.41 21.90
CA THR A 130 -3.71 -8.74 20.70
C THR A 130 -4.04 -7.46 19.90
N GLY A 131 -4.37 -6.36 20.57
CA GLY A 131 -4.59 -5.06 19.93
C GLY A 131 -3.34 -4.50 19.25
N ILE A 132 -2.18 -4.56 19.91
CA ILE A 132 -0.88 -4.16 19.32
C ILE A 132 -0.64 -4.96 18.05
N TYR A 133 -0.77 -6.29 18.15
CA TYR A 133 -0.58 -7.19 17.02
C TYR A 133 -1.54 -6.84 15.85
N LYS A 134 -2.82 -6.63 16.13
CA LYS A 134 -3.83 -6.23 15.13
C LYS A 134 -3.47 -4.93 14.42
N LEU A 135 -3.16 -3.87 15.18
CA LEU A 135 -2.79 -2.56 14.63
C LEU A 135 -1.51 -2.64 13.80
N ARG A 136 -0.51 -3.40 14.27
CA ARG A 136 0.74 -3.63 13.54
C ARG A 136 0.48 -4.27 12.19
N MET A 137 -0.35 -5.32 12.16
CA MET A 137 -0.72 -5.99 10.91
C MET A 137 -1.45 -5.04 9.96
N ILE A 138 -2.38 -4.21 10.46
CA ILE A 138 -3.08 -3.19 9.66
C ILE A 138 -2.09 -2.19 9.07
N ALA A 139 -1.20 -1.62 9.89
CA ALA A 139 -0.21 -0.64 9.44
C ALA A 139 0.71 -1.19 8.36
N ARG A 140 1.30 -2.38 8.58
CA ARG A 140 2.16 -3.05 7.58
C ARG A 140 1.41 -3.31 6.27
N SER A 141 0.15 -3.71 6.37
CA SER A 141 -0.68 -3.97 5.20
C SER A 141 -1.13 -2.73 4.45
N LYS A 142 -1.30 -1.60 5.16
CA LYS A 142 -1.50 -0.29 4.51
C LYS A 142 -0.25 0.10 3.72
N VAL A 143 0.94 -0.11 4.27
CA VAL A 143 2.21 0.14 3.56
C VAL A 143 2.30 -0.71 2.29
N VAL A 144 2.00 -2.01 2.38
CA VAL A 144 1.97 -2.92 1.21
C VAL A 144 0.95 -2.41 0.17
N ALA A 145 -0.30 -2.21 0.57
CA ALA A 145 -1.37 -1.84 -0.35
C ALA A 145 -1.13 -0.47 -1.01
N LEU A 146 -0.64 0.53 -0.26
CA LEU A 146 -0.24 1.83 -0.81
C LEU A 146 0.87 1.62 -1.83
N SER A 147 1.96 0.95 -1.47
CA SER A 147 3.12 0.70 -2.35
C SER A 147 2.73 0.05 -3.68
N LEU A 148 1.67 -0.75 -3.68
CA LEU A 148 1.15 -1.42 -4.87
C LEU A 148 0.14 -0.59 -5.67
N ARG A 149 -0.31 0.60 -5.26
CA ARG A 149 -1.21 1.40 -6.10
C ARG A 149 -0.58 1.74 -7.45
N GLU A 150 -1.39 1.81 -8.51
CA GLU A 150 -0.93 2.06 -9.89
C GLU A 150 -0.15 3.37 -10.05
N ASP A 151 -0.53 4.42 -9.30
CA ASP A 151 0.09 5.73 -9.33
C ASP A 151 1.40 5.83 -8.53
N ILE A 152 1.69 4.87 -7.65
CA ILE A 152 2.97 4.78 -6.92
C ILE A 152 3.86 3.70 -7.52
N ASN A 153 3.33 2.49 -7.64
CA ASN A 153 3.94 1.32 -8.28
C ASN A 153 5.37 1.04 -7.82
N VAL A 154 5.56 0.85 -6.50
CA VAL A 154 6.85 0.49 -5.87
C VAL A 154 6.80 -0.91 -5.23
N PRO A 155 6.59 -1.98 -6.03
CA PRO A 155 6.38 -3.33 -5.51
C PRO A 155 7.58 -3.90 -4.73
N SER A 156 8.80 -3.38 -4.93
CA SER A 156 9.98 -3.74 -4.13
C SER A 156 9.84 -3.38 -2.65
N SER A 157 9.25 -2.22 -2.34
CA SER A 157 8.96 -1.81 -0.95
C SER A 157 7.90 -2.71 -0.32
N ALA A 158 6.85 -3.03 -1.08
CA ALA A 158 5.82 -3.97 -0.68
C ALA A 158 6.38 -5.37 -0.42
N ARG A 159 7.31 -5.83 -1.27
CA ARG A 159 7.96 -7.14 -1.16
C ARG A 159 8.72 -7.32 0.13
N ARG A 160 9.55 -6.34 0.50
CA ARG A 160 10.29 -6.41 1.78
C ARG A 160 9.33 -6.57 2.95
N MET A 161 8.28 -5.73 3.01
CA MET A 161 7.31 -5.76 4.11
C MET A 161 6.54 -7.08 4.18
N VAL A 162 6.05 -7.59 3.05
CA VAL A 162 5.23 -8.83 3.05
C VAL A 162 6.08 -10.08 3.34
N GLU A 163 7.34 -10.12 2.90
CA GLU A 163 8.25 -11.24 3.21
C GLU A 163 8.64 -11.25 4.69
N GLU A 164 8.85 -10.09 5.31
CA GLU A 164 9.03 -9.99 6.77
C GLU A 164 7.79 -10.52 7.53
N MET A 165 6.59 -10.09 7.13
CA MET A 165 5.33 -10.59 7.71
C MET A 165 5.15 -12.10 7.52
N ARG A 166 5.53 -12.63 6.36
CA ARG A 166 5.48 -14.05 6.04
C ARG A 166 6.47 -14.84 6.90
N ALA A 167 7.71 -14.41 7.01
CA ALA A 167 8.74 -15.08 7.82
C ALA A 167 8.32 -15.14 9.30
N GLU A 168 7.80 -14.03 9.86
CA GLU A 168 7.26 -14.01 11.23
C GLU A 168 6.11 -15.02 11.41
N HIS A 169 5.22 -15.11 10.43
CA HIS A 169 4.09 -16.03 10.48
C HIS A 169 4.52 -17.50 10.38
N GLU A 170 5.44 -17.83 9.47
CA GLU A 170 5.99 -19.18 9.33
C GLU A 170 6.68 -19.62 10.63
N MET A 171 7.49 -18.75 11.25
CA MET A 171 8.10 -19.02 12.55
C MET A 171 7.05 -19.26 13.65
N GLU A 172 5.97 -18.48 13.66
CA GLU A 172 4.88 -18.64 14.61
C GLU A 172 4.17 -19.99 14.45
N LEU A 173 3.91 -20.43 13.21
CA LEU A 173 3.29 -21.72 12.91
C LEU A 173 4.18 -22.88 13.41
N ILE A 174 5.48 -22.80 13.14
CA ILE A 174 6.45 -23.80 13.60
C ILE A 174 6.49 -23.85 15.14
N ARG A 175 6.62 -22.69 15.79
CA ARG A 175 6.69 -22.58 17.26
C ARG A 175 5.44 -23.14 17.94
N LYS A 176 4.26 -22.99 17.32
CA LYS A 176 3.00 -23.49 17.86
C LYS A 176 2.70 -24.95 17.48
N GLY A 177 3.53 -25.60 16.67
CA GLY A 177 3.24 -26.93 16.13
C GLY A 177 1.96 -26.98 15.30
N SER A 178 1.66 -25.90 14.57
CA SER A 178 0.40 -25.75 13.84
C SER A 178 0.27 -26.80 12.72
N PRO A 179 -0.92 -27.37 12.47
CA PRO A 179 -1.15 -28.25 11.32
C PRO A 179 -0.96 -27.51 9.98
N HIS A 180 -0.94 -26.17 9.98
CA HIS A 180 -0.83 -25.35 8.78
C HIS A 180 0.61 -25.02 8.37
N VAL A 181 1.64 -25.58 9.00
CA VAL A 181 3.05 -25.32 8.63
C VAL A 181 3.33 -25.54 7.14
N LYS A 182 2.73 -26.57 6.53
CA LYS A 182 2.88 -26.87 5.08
C LYS A 182 1.88 -26.14 4.18
N GLN A 183 0.86 -25.51 4.77
CA GLN A 183 -0.22 -24.83 4.05
C GLN A 183 -0.56 -23.51 4.77
N PRO A 184 0.41 -22.60 4.93
CA PRO A 184 0.27 -21.46 5.83
C PRO A 184 -0.77 -20.44 5.35
N TRP A 185 -1.10 -20.43 4.06
CA TRP A 185 -2.21 -19.65 3.51
C TRP A 185 -3.58 -20.06 4.06
N ARG A 186 -3.74 -21.29 4.58
CA ARG A 186 -4.97 -21.71 5.26
C ARG A 186 -5.11 -21.08 6.65
N ASP A 187 -4.00 -20.69 7.27
CA ASP A 187 -4.00 -19.99 8.56
C ASP A 187 -4.14 -18.47 8.39
N ARG A 188 -3.42 -17.87 7.43
CA ARG A 188 -3.47 -16.42 7.16
C ARG A 188 -3.65 -16.08 5.69
N MET A 189 -4.80 -16.46 5.13
CA MET A 189 -5.16 -16.14 3.74
C MET A 189 -4.93 -14.67 3.31
N PRO A 190 -5.25 -13.62 4.12
CA PRO A 190 -5.00 -12.24 3.71
C PRO A 190 -3.54 -11.92 3.41
N LEU A 191 -2.60 -12.46 4.21
CA LEU A 191 -1.17 -12.25 4.06
C LEU A 191 -0.65 -12.89 2.77
N TYR A 192 -1.08 -14.11 2.49
CA TYR A 192 -0.67 -14.83 1.28
C TYR A 192 -1.32 -14.27 0.01
N ALA A 193 -2.52 -13.69 0.10
CA ALA A 193 -3.10 -12.92 -1.00
C ALA A 193 -2.27 -11.66 -1.30
N GLN A 194 -1.81 -10.93 -0.27
CA GLN A 194 -0.86 -9.81 -0.42
C GLN A 194 0.45 -10.24 -1.06
N LEU A 195 0.99 -11.38 -0.65
CA LEU A 195 2.18 -11.93 -1.27
C LEU A 195 1.95 -12.22 -2.77
N ALA A 196 0.81 -12.82 -3.12
CA ALA A 196 0.48 -13.09 -4.51
C ALA A 196 0.39 -11.82 -5.38
N ASP A 197 -0.25 -10.76 -4.88
CA ASP A 197 -0.24 -9.45 -5.54
C ASP A 197 1.17 -8.90 -5.74
N VAL A 198 1.99 -8.93 -4.68
CA VAL A 198 3.37 -8.44 -4.71
C VAL A 198 4.17 -9.19 -5.77
N LEU A 199 4.06 -10.52 -5.82
CA LEU A 199 4.78 -11.34 -6.79
C LEU A 199 4.36 -10.98 -8.22
N VAL A 200 3.06 -10.93 -8.50
CA VAL A 200 2.57 -10.61 -9.84
C VAL A 200 2.94 -9.19 -10.25
N PHE A 201 2.77 -8.21 -9.37
CA PHE A 201 3.13 -6.81 -9.64
C PHE A 201 4.65 -6.57 -9.66
N SER A 202 5.45 -7.50 -9.13
CA SER A 202 6.92 -7.53 -9.30
C SER A 202 7.36 -8.27 -10.58
N ASN A 203 6.42 -8.67 -11.44
CA ASN A 203 6.66 -9.48 -12.64
C ASN A 203 7.28 -10.87 -12.36
N GLU A 204 7.03 -11.44 -11.18
CA GLU A 204 7.46 -12.80 -10.81
C GLU A 204 6.46 -13.83 -11.34
N LEU A 205 6.34 -13.93 -12.66
CA LEU A 205 5.33 -14.75 -13.34
C LEU A 205 5.85 -16.18 -13.57
N ASN A 206 6.09 -16.90 -12.47
CA ASN A 206 6.72 -18.23 -12.46
C ASN A 206 5.77 -19.33 -11.88
N ASN A 207 6.25 -20.58 -11.83
CA ASN A 207 5.46 -21.71 -11.34
C ASN A 207 5.13 -21.61 -9.84
N ASP A 208 5.96 -20.96 -9.03
CA ASP A 208 5.71 -20.79 -7.59
C ASP A 208 4.56 -19.80 -7.36
N THR A 209 4.55 -18.69 -8.10
CA THR A 209 3.45 -17.73 -8.10
C THR A 209 2.15 -18.38 -8.57
N LYS A 210 2.21 -19.20 -9.64
CA LYS A 210 1.06 -20.00 -10.09
C LYS A 210 0.55 -20.91 -8.98
N PHE A 211 1.44 -21.68 -8.34
CA PHE A 211 1.09 -22.61 -7.28
C PHE A 211 0.39 -21.89 -6.13
N LEU A 212 0.97 -20.79 -5.63
CA LEU A 212 0.37 -20.00 -4.55
C LEU A 212 -1.04 -19.51 -4.91
N LEU A 213 -1.22 -18.97 -6.12
CA LEU A 213 -2.52 -18.49 -6.61
C LEU A 213 -3.56 -19.62 -6.73
N GLU A 214 -3.15 -20.81 -7.21
CA GLU A 214 -4.03 -21.97 -7.31
C GLU A 214 -4.46 -22.46 -5.90
N GLN A 215 -3.53 -22.51 -4.95
CA GLN A 215 -3.80 -22.90 -3.57
C GLN A 215 -4.72 -21.91 -2.84
N LEU A 216 -4.49 -20.60 -3.04
CA LEU A 216 -5.36 -19.55 -2.51
C LEU A 216 -6.77 -19.62 -3.13
N LEU A 217 -6.86 -19.84 -4.44
CA LEU A 217 -8.13 -19.95 -5.14
C LEU A 217 -8.93 -21.18 -4.69
N GLU A 218 -8.26 -22.31 -4.49
CA GLU A 218 -8.86 -23.54 -3.96
C GLU A 218 -9.41 -23.29 -2.56
N TYR A 219 -8.56 -22.80 -1.64
CA TYR A 219 -8.95 -22.58 -0.27
C TYR A 219 -10.05 -21.52 -0.13
N ALA A 220 -9.99 -20.43 -0.90
CA ALA A 220 -11.02 -19.39 -0.86
C ALA A 220 -12.41 -19.90 -1.29
N LYS A 221 -12.47 -20.93 -2.13
CA LYS A 221 -13.73 -21.58 -2.56
C LYS A 221 -14.22 -22.66 -1.61
N ASP A 222 -13.38 -23.14 -0.70
CA ASP A 222 -13.70 -24.20 0.23
C ASP A 222 -14.75 -23.73 1.25
N GLN A 223 -16.00 -24.13 1.03
CA GLN A 223 -17.13 -23.81 1.91
C GLN A 223 -17.12 -24.61 3.21
N SER A 224 -16.31 -25.67 3.30
CA SER A 224 -16.16 -26.48 4.51
C SER A 224 -15.18 -25.86 5.50
N ALA A 225 -14.48 -24.79 5.12
CA ALA A 225 -13.53 -24.12 6.00
C ALA A 225 -14.24 -23.59 7.27
N PRO A 226 -13.69 -23.82 8.48
CA PRO A 226 -14.35 -23.46 9.74
C PRO A 226 -14.71 -21.97 9.87
N ASP A 227 -13.92 -21.09 9.25
CA ASP A 227 -14.07 -19.64 9.30
C ASP A 227 -14.86 -19.07 8.11
N PHE A 228 -15.37 -19.91 7.19
CA PHE A 228 -15.93 -19.49 5.90
C PHE A 228 -17.01 -18.42 6.03
N ALA A 229 -17.96 -18.60 6.96
CA ALA A 229 -19.06 -17.66 7.16
C ALA A 229 -18.55 -16.26 7.57
N MET A 230 -17.54 -16.20 8.46
CA MET A 230 -16.96 -14.95 8.96
C MET A 230 -16.05 -14.27 7.92
N THR A 231 -15.49 -15.04 6.99
CA THR A 231 -14.51 -14.55 5.99
C THR A 231 -15.07 -14.53 4.56
N LYS A 232 -16.39 -14.67 4.38
CA LYS A 232 -17.05 -14.80 3.08
C LYS A 232 -16.71 -13.67 2.09
N GLU A 233 -16.74 -12.42 2.52
CA GLU A 233 -16.44 -11.29 1.64
C GLU A 233 -14.96 -11.24 1.24
N LEU A 234 -14.04 -11.57 2.16
CA LEU A 234 -12.63 -11.75 1.78
C LEU A 234 -12.47 -12.82 0.72
N ARG A 235 -13.11 -13.97 0.92
CA ARG A 235 -12.96 -15.12 0.04
C ARG A 235 -13.41 -14.77 -1.37
N LYS A 236 -14.50 -14.00 -1.53
CA LYS A 236 -14.91 -13.47 -2.84
C LYS A 236 -13.83 -12.58 -3.47
N ASP A 237 -13.25 -11.68 -2.68
CA ASP A 237 -12.18 -10.80 -3.15
C ASP A 237 -10.91 -11.57 -3.56
N VAL A 238 -10.54 -12.60 -2.79
CA VAL A 238 -9.40 -13.49 -3.08
C VAL A 238 -9.67 -14.32 -4.34
N VAL A 239 -10.88 -14.83 -4.52
CA VAL A 239 -11.27 -15.53 -5.76
C VAL A 239 -11.13 -14.59 -6.96
N LEU A 240 -11.60 -13.35 -6.85
CA LEU A 240 -11.51 -12.36 -7.92
C LEU A 240 -10.07 -12.04 -8.28
N SER A 241 -9.27 -11.62 -7.30
CA SER A 241 -7.84 -11.28 -7.49
C SER A 241 -7.03 -12.47 -8.02
N CYS A 242 -7.21 -13.67 -7.45
CA CYS A 242 -6.51 -14.87 -7.92
C CYS A 242 -6.86 -15.19 -9.37
N ARG A 243 -8.13 -15.04 -9.79
CA ARG A 243 -8.52 -15.29 -11.18
C ARG A 243 -8.00 -14.22 -12.14
N ILE A 244 -7.92 -12.96 -11.72
CA ILE A 244 -7.26 -11.90 -12.50
C ILE A 244 -5.79 -12.28 -12.72
N HIS A 245 -5.07 -12.56 -11.64
CA HIS A 245 -3.65 -12.90 -11.68
C HIS A 245 -3.34 -14.19 -12.43
N LEU A 246 -4.11 -15.26 -12.20
CA LEU A 246 -3.93 -16.52 -12.92
C LEU A 246 -4.13 -16.35 -14.43
N SER A 247 -5.02 -15.45 -14.86
CA SER A 247 -5.18 -15.17 -16.29
C SER A 247 -3.85 -14.68 -16.89
N LEU A 248 -3.14 -13.78 -16.22
CA LEU A 248 -1.84 -13.25 -16.64
C LEU A 248 -0.74 -14.30 -16.47
N VAL A 249 -0.53 -14.85 -15.27
CA VAL A 249 0.57 -15.79 -14.97
C VAL A 249 0.54 -16.98 -15.92
N LEU A 250 -0.62 -17.62 -16.11
CA LEU A 250 -0.76 -18.76 -17.02
C LEU A 250 -0.56 -18.38 -18.49
N SER A 251 -0.82 -17.12 -18.88
CA SER A 251 -0.55 -16.67 -20.26
C SER A 251 0.95 -16.53 -20.56
N GLN A 252 1.77 -16.36 -19.52
CA GLN A 252 3.22 -16.19 -19.65
C GLN A 252 3.98 -17.51 -19.45
N LEU A 253 3.38 -18.50 -18.79
CA LEU A 253 3.98 -19.80 -18.58
C LEU A 253 3.80 -20.73 -19.78
N GLY A 254 4.87 -21.42 -20.17
CA GLY A 254 4.80 -22.51 -21.16
C GLY A 254 4.01 -23.72 -20.66
N GLY A 255 3.57 -24.59 -21.58
CA GLY A 255 2.83 -25.83 -21.26
C GLY A 255 1.47 -25.87 -21.94
N LYS A 256 1.05 -27.07 -22.38
CA LYS A 256 -0.14 -27.24 -23.24
C LYS A 256 -1.45 -26.81 -22.57
N GLU A 257 -1.56 -26.96 -21.25
CA GLU A 257 -2.79 -26.63 -20.50
C GLU A 257 -2.91 -25.16 -20.11
N ASN A 258 -1.79 -24.45 -19.97
CA ASN A 258 -1.77 -23.11 -19.40
C ASN A 258 -2.55 -22.08 -20.26
N PRO A 259 -2.47 -22.07 -21.60
CA PRO A 259 -3.28 -21.18 -22.44
C PRO A 259 -4.79 -21.42 -22.28
N VAL A 260 -5.20 -22.69 -22.14
CA VAL A 260 -6.62 -23.05 -21.96
C VAL A 260 -7.12 -22.54 -20.61
N LYS A 261 -6.38 -22.80 -19.53
CA LYS A 261 -6.71 -22.32 -18.18
C LYS A 261 -6.70 -20.79 -18.12
N SER A 262 -5.69 -20.13 -18.71
CA SER A 262 -5.61 -18.67 -18.82
C SER A 262 -6.87 -18.09 -19.48
N LYS A 263 -7.32 -18.67 -20.59
CA LYS A 263 -8.56 -18.26 -21.28
C LYS A 263 -9.80 -18.46 -20.39
N GLN A 264 -9.90 -19.57 -19.66
CA GLN A 264 -11.00 -19.80 -18.72
C GLN A 264 -11.06 -18.75 -17.60
N HIS A 265 -9.92 -18.42 -17.00
CA HIS A 265 -9.82 -17.35 -16.00
C HIS A 265 -10.18 -16.00 -16.60
N THR A 266 -9.66 -15.68 -17.78
CA THR A 266 -9.96 -14.44 -18.52
C THR A 266 -11.46 -14.29 -18.76
N SER A 267 -12.12 -15.30 -19.34
CA SER A 267 -13.56 -15.27 -19.63
C SER A 267 -14.39 -15.11 -18.35
N TRP A 268 -14.01 -15.80 -17.27
CA TRP A 268 -14.70 -15.65 -15.99
C TRP A 268 -14.62 -14.20 -15.48
N VAL A 269 -13.43 -13.59 -15.50
CA VAL A 269 -13.23 -12.22 -15.02
C VAL A 269 -13.99 -11.24 -15.92
N VAL A 270 -13.86 -11.35 -17.24
CA VAL A 270 -14.58 -10.50 -18.20
C VAL A 270 -16.08 -10.52 -17.94
N ASN A 271 -16.67 -11.69 -17.68
CA ASN A 271 -18.10 -11.80 -17.37
C ASN A 271 -18.50 -11.13 -16.05
N GLN A 272 -17.57 -10.97 -15.09
CA GLN A 272 -17.85 -10.23 -13.85
C GLN A 272 -17.89 -8.70 -14.04
N PHE A 273 -17.21 -8.18 -15.07
CA PHE A 273 -16.98 -6.75 -15.24
C PHE A 273 -17.64 -6.14 -16.48
N ARG A 274 -17.91 -6.92 -17.53
CA ARG A 274 -18.37 -6.40 -18.83
C ARG A 274 -19.56 -5.46 -18.71
N ASP A 275 -20.57 -5.85 -17.93
CA ASP A 275 -21.79 -5.07 -17.69
C ASP A 275 -21.71 -4.16 -16.44
N ARG A 276 -20.51 -4.00 -15.87
CA ARG A 276 -20.25 -3.19 -14.66
C ARG A 276 -19.14 -2.16 -14.91
N PRO A 277 -19.33 -1.22 -15.86
CA PRO A 277 -18.32 -0.21 -16.21
C PRO A 277 -17.91 0.67 -15.02
N HIS A 278 -18.79 0.81 -14.03
CA HIS A 278 -18.49 1.52 -12.81
C HIS A 278 -17.37 0.86 -11.98
N MET A 279 -17.12 -0.44 -12.12
CA MET A 279 -16.01 -1.14 -11.45
C MET A 279 -14.69 -1.04 -12.24
N ARG A 280 -14.54 -0.09 -13.17
CA ARG A 280 -13.31 0.03 -13.96
C ARG A 280 -12.09 0.41 -13.13
N ASP A 281 -12.24 1.33 -12.17
CA ASP A 281 -11.12 1.89 -11.41
C ASP A 281 -10.53 0.80 -10.49
N THR A 282 -11.41 -0.08 -10.00
CA THR A 282 -11.09 -1.34 -9.34
C THR A 282 -10.23 -2.25 -10.21
N LEU A 283 -10.62 -2.47 -11.47
CA LEU A 283 -9.96 -3.43 -12.36
C LEU A 283 -8.68 -2.86 -13.00
N SER A 284 -8.65 -1.58 -13.35
CA SER A 284 -7.53 -0.93 -14.03
C SER A 284 -6.24 -1.07 -13.24
N GLY A 285 -6.32 -0.90 -11.92
CA GLY A 285 -5.19 -1.07 -11.01
C GLY A 285 -4.60 -2.49 -11.03
N TYR A 286 -5.28 -3.49 -11.56
CA TYR A 286 -4.69 -4.83 -11.76
C TYR A 286 -4.16 -5.01 -13.19
N VAL A 287 -4.93 -4.57 -14.18
CA VAL A 287 -4.75 -5.04 -15.57
C VAL A 287 -4.04 -4.04 -16.48
N LEU A 288 -3.88 -2.78 -16.07
CA LEU A 288 -3.23 -1.71 -16.86
C LEU A 288 -1.85 -1.32 -16.29
N ARG A 289 -1.09 -2.30 -15.78
CA ARG A 289 0.26 -2.10 -15.24
C ARG A 289 1.29 -1.95 -16.36
N LYS A 290 1.96 -0.79 -16.43
CA LYS A 290 2.94 -0.48 -17.49
C LYS A 290 4.16 -1.40 -17.51
N ASP A 291 4.57 -1.88 -16.34
CA ASP A 291 5.76 -2.73 -16.18
C ASP A 291 5.47 -4.23 -16.36
N LEU A 292 4.22 -4.60 -16.67
CA LEU A 292 3.80 -5.98 -16.90
C LEU A 292 3.46 -6.23 -18.37
N PRO A 293 3.49 -7.50 -18.82
CA PRO A 293 2.94 -7.89 -20.11
C PRO A 293 1.46 -7.49 -20.25
N GLU A 294 0.99 -7.36 -21.49
CA GLU A 294 -0.40 -7.04 -21.78
C GLU A 294 -1.34 -8.05 -21.10
N HIS A 295 -2.18 -7.55 -20.19
CA HIS A 295 -3.04 -8.40 -19.38
C HIS A 295 -4.16 -9.01 -20.25
N PRO A 296 -4.38 -10.34 -20.24
CA PRO A 296 -5.42 -11.00 -21.05
C PRO A 296 -6.82 -10.43 -20.84
N VAL A 297 -7.19 -10.10 -19.59
CA VAL A 297 -8.47 -9.43 -19.28
C VAL A 297 -8.57 -8.03 -19.89
N ALA A 298 -7.51 -7.22 -19.86
CA ALA A 298 -7.53 -5.87 -20.45
C ALA A 298 -7.76 -5.95 -21.96
N ARG A 299 -7.02 -6.84 -22.63
CA ARG A 299 -7.18 -7.12 -24.06
C ARG A 299 -8.59 -7.61 -24.42
N ALA A 300 -9.17 -8.48 -23.60
CA ALA A 300 -10.50 -9.04 -23.84
C ALA A 300 -11.65 -8.05 -23.60
N LEU A 301 -11.48 -7.06 -22.71
CA LEU A 301 -12.45 -5.97 -22.50
C LEU A 301 -12.29 -4.86 -23.53
N GLY A 302 -11.07 -4.64 -24.01
CA GLY A 302 -10.74 -3.62 -24.99
C GLY A 302 -10.65 -2.20 -24.39
N PRO A 303 -9.93 -1.28 -25.06
CA PRO A 303 -9.65 0.07 -24.54
C PRO A 303 -10.93 0.91 -24.35
N ALA A 304 -11.95 0.70 -25.18
CA ALA A 304 -13.23 1.42 -25.09
C ALA A 304 -13.93 1.20 -23.73
N TRP A 305 -13.82 0.00 -23.16
CA TRP A 305 -14.40 -0.31 -21.85
C TRP A 305 -13.75 0.52 -20.72
N PHE A 306 -12.44 0.76 -20.82
CA PHE A 306 -11.71 1.60 -19.86
C PHE A 306 -11.92 3.10 -20.10
N ALA A 307 -12.12 3.53 -21.35
CA ALA A 307 -12.30 4.93 -21.70
C ALA A 307 -13.68 5.52 -21.34
N ASN A 308 -14.77 4.79 -21.62
CA ASN A 308 -16.12 5.39 -21.75
C ASN A 308 -16.97 5.41 -20.48
N ALA A 309 -16.44 5.01 -19.34
CA ALA A 309 -17.22 4.91 -18.11
C ALA A 309 -17.11 6.19 -17.26
N PRO A 310 -18.09 6.49 -16.39
CA PRO A 310 -17.90 7.48 -15.32
C PRO A 310 -16.84 6.96 -14.36
N SER A 311 -15.81 7.75 -14.02
CA SER A 311 -14.95 7.39 -12.88
C SER A 311 -15.72 7.79 -11.64
N TRP A 312 -15.70 6.94 -10.61
CA TRP A 312 -16.21 7.35 -9.30
C TRP A 312 -15.35 8.48 -8.71
N ARG A 313 -14.10 8.60 -9.16
CA ARG A 313 -13.20 9.71 -8.86
C ARG A 313 -13.40 10.84 -9.85
N SER A 314 -13.81 12.01 -9.36
CA SER A 314 -13.84 13.24 -10.17
C SER A 314 -12.46 13.48 -10.83
N PRO A 315 -12.40 13.99 -12.08
CA PRO A 315 -11.13 14.41 -12.69
C PRO A 315 -10.28 15.31 -11.78
N GLU A 316 -10.91 16.08 -10.89
CA GLU A 316 -10.30 16.92 -9.85
C GLU A 316 -9.41 16.16 -8.84
N THR A 317 -9.67 14.88 -8.61
CA THR A 317 -8.80 14.00 -7.79
C THR A 317 -7.71 13.31 -8.60
N ARG A 318 -7.78 13.37 -9.94
CA ARG A 318 -6.73 12.90 -10.87
C ARG A 318 -5.88 14.04 -11.43
N THR A 319 -6.29 15.30 -11.25
CA THR A 319 -5.42 16.44 -11.55
C THR A 319 -4.29 16.50 -10.53
N PRO A 320 -3.03 16.72 -10.96
CA PRO A 320 -1.98 17.13 -10.04
C PRO A 320 -2.52 18.30 -9.24
N TRP A 321 -2.57 18.15 -7.92
CA TRP A 321 -2.88 19.25 -7.01
C TRP A 321 -2.03 20.45 -7.44
N LYS A 322 -2.69 21.48 -7.98
CA LYS A 322 -2.05 22.78 -8.17
C LYS A 322 -2.06 23.44 -6.79
N PRO A 323 -0.90 23.71 -6.18
CA PRO A 323 -0.86 24.50 -4.98
C PRO A 323 -1.47 25.86 -5.32
N SER A 324 -2.54 26.23 -4.63
CA SER A 324 -2.87 27.64 -4.45
C SER A 324 -1.75 28.21 -3.57
N GLY A 325 -0.67 28.66 -4.20
CA GLY A 325 0.54 29.12 -3.53
C GLY A 325 1.79 28.77 -4.33
N SER A 326 2.11 29.61 -5.31
CA SER A 326 3.38 29.63 -6.02
C SER A 326 4.57 29.68 -5.07
N GLY A 327 5.51 28.74 -5.18
CA GLY A 327 6.85 28.90 -4.61
C GLY A 327 7.59 27.58 -4.33
N SER A 328 8.54 27.24 -5.21
CA SER A 328 9.67 26.33 -4.96
C SER A 328 9.39 24.81 -4.89
N SER A 329 9.48 24.16 -6.05
CA SER A 329 9.96 22.77 -6.13
C SER A 329 11.37 22.68 -5.54
N SER A 330 11.51 22.10 -4.35
CA SER A 330 12.78 21.93 -3.66
C SER A 330 13.63 20.84 -4.33
N SER A 331 14.37 21.22 -5.37
CA SER A 331 15.55 20.47 -5.81
C SER A 331 16.59 20.58 -4.69
N ALA A 332 16.88 19.47 -4.01
CA ALA A 332 17.92 19.38 -2.99
C ALA A 332 19.11 18.53 -3.50
N CYS A 333 20.30 18.78 -2.97
CA CYS A 333 21.50 18.03 -3.30
C CYS A 333 21.35 16.56 -2.90
N ALA A 334 21.49 15.64 -3.85
CA ALA A 334 21.36 14.21 -3.61
C ALA A 334 22.46 13.61 -2.70
N GLN A 335 23.54 14.37 -2.42
CA GLN A 335 24.61 13.95 -1.52
C GLN A 335 24.46 14.49 -0.10
N CYS A 336 24.21 15.80 0.05
CA CYS A 336 24.23 16.48 1.35
C CYS A 336 22.88 17.07 1.77
N GLY A 337 21.85 16.95 0.94
CA GLY A 337 20.51 17.48 1.22
C GLY A 337 20.38 19.00 1.10
N ALA A 338 21.46 19.73 0.79
CA ALA A 338 21.45 21.19 0.63
C ALA A 338 20.41 21.64 -0.40
N GLN A 339 19.54 22.57 -0.02
CA GLN A 339 18.52 23.13 -0.91
C GLN A 339 19.10 24.26 -1.79
N LYS A 340 18.41 24.58 -2.89
CA LYS A 340 18.75 25.71 -3.76
C LYS A 340 18.85 26.99 -2.90
N GLY A 341 20.05 27.59 -2.85
CA GLY A 341 20.31 28.85 -2.13
C GLY A 341 21.03 28.74 -0.77
N SER A 342 21.47 27.55 -0.33
CA SER A 342 22.05 27.40 1.02
C SER A 342 23.53 27.76 1.17
N SER A 343 24.26 28.21 0.13
CA SER A 343 25.67 28.63 0.31
C SER A 343 26.28 29.51 -0.78
N THR A 344 25.80 29.47 -2.02
CA THR A 344 26.11 30.45 -3.07
C THR A 344 24.87 30.55 -3.95
N GLY A 345 24.49 31.73 -4.43
CA GLY A 345 23.28 31.95 -5.25
C GLY A 345 23.27 31.26 -6.62
N GLU A 346 23.96 30.13 -6.78
CA GLU A 346 24.14 29.40 -8.02
C GLU A 346 23.13 28.25 -8.13
N GLU A 347 22.72 27.95 -9.36
CA GLU A 347 21.80 26.87 -9.64
C GLU A 347 22.43 25.50 -9.34
N LEU A 348 21.63 24.57 -8.79
CA LEU A 348 22.12 23.21 -8.55
C LEU A 348 22.52 22.54 -9.88
N LEU A 349 23.69 21.92 -9.86
CA LEU A 349 24.22 21.15 -10.96
C LEU A 349 23.37 19.90 -11.16
N ARG A 350 22.95 19.66 -12.40
CA ARG A 350 22.26 18.41 -12.77
C ARG A 350 23.27 17.35 -13.19
N CYS A 351 23.01 16.09 -12.86
CA CYS A 351 23.78 14.99 -13.43
C CYS A 351 23.70 15.08 -14.96
N SER A 352 24.85 15.16 -15.63
CA SER A 352 24.93 15.33 -17.08
C SER A 352 24.32 14.17 -17.87
N ARG A 353 24.24 12.98 -17.25
CA ARG A 353 23.67 11.77 -17.86
C ARG A 353 22.15 11.68 -17.66
N CYS A 354 21.69 11.42 -16.44
CA CYS A 354 20.27 11.16 -16.21
C CYS A 354 19.41 12.43 -16.01
N LYS A 355 20.04 13.58 -15.73
CA LYS A 355 19.39 14.88 -15.42
C LYS A 355 18.35 14.87 -14.28
N ASN A 356 18.18 13.74 -13.59
CA ASN A 356 17.14 13.50 -12.57
C ASN A 356 17.61 13.73 -11.13
N VAL A 357 18.92 13.93 -10.91
CA VAL A 357 19.49 14.24 -9.60
C VAL A 357 20.28 15.54 -9.65
N PHE A 358 20.22 16.29 -8.55
CA PHE A 358 20.80 17.61 -8.41
C PHE A 358 21.93 17.57 -7.37
N TYR A 359 22.96 18.38 -7.58
CA TYR A 359 24.11 18.50 -6.69
C TYR A 359 24.46 19.97 -6.49
N CYS A 360 24.79 20.36 -5.27
CA CYS A 360 25.24 21.73 -5.00
C CYS A 360 26.68 21.99 -5.49
N SER A 361 27.47 20.94 -5.74
CA SER A 361 28.84 21.07 -6.25
C SER A 361 29.30 19.81 -6.99
N LYS A 362 30.39 19.91 -7.76
CA LYS A 362 31.01 18.76 -8.45
C LYS A 362 31.56 17.74 -7.45
N GLU A 363 31.96 18.18 -6.27
CA GLU A 363 32.45 17.34 -5.17
C GLU A 363 31.30 16.49 -4.62
N CYS A 364 30.13 17.09 -4.38
CA CYS A 364 28.93 16.36 -3.98
C CYS A 364 28.48 15.35 -5.05
N GLN A 365 28.57 15.70 -6.33
CA GLN A 365 28.30 14.78 -7.43
C GLN A 365 29.26 13.58 -7.41
N LYS A 366 30.56 13.80 -7.21
CA LYS A 366 31.57 12.74 -7.14
C LYS A 366 31.38 11.83 -5.92
N ALA A 367 31.05 12.40 -4.76
CA ALA A 367 30.81 11.64 -3.54
C ALA A 367 29.57 10.74 -3.66
N ALA A 368 28.48 11.26 -4.22
CA ALA A 368 27.26 10.48 -4.47
C ALA A 368 27.41 9.45 -5.59
N TRP A 369 28.42 9.56 -6.45
CA TRP A 369 28.55 8.74 -7.66
C TRP A 369 28.57 7.25 -7.37
N LYS A 370 29.20 6.81 -6.27
CA LYS A 370 29.26 5.39 -5.90
C LYS A 370 27.86 4.77 -5.73
N GLN A 371 26.92 5.52 -5.16
CA GLN A 371 25.54 5.07 -4.93
C GLN A 371 24.64 5.41 -6.12
N HIS A 372 24.87 6.54 -6.79
CA HIS A 372 24.06 6.99 -7.92
C HIS A 372 24.32 6.16 -9.19
N LYS A 373 25.53 5.61 -9.39
CA LYS A 373 25.94 4.94 -10.64
C LYS A 373 25.00 3.81 -11.07
N SER A 374 24.48 3.01 -10.14
CA SER A 374 23.57 1.89 -10.46
C SER A 374 22.18 2.35 -10.94
N ALA A 375 21.75 3.55 -10.52
CA ALA A 375 20.46 4.15 -10.86
C ALA A 375 20.54 5.20 -11.99
N CYS A 376 21.75 5.56 -12.44
CA CYS A 376 21.98 6.58 -13.46
C CYS A 376 21.73 6.02 -14.87
N ARG A 377 20.56 6.32 -15.45
CA ARG A 377 20.17 5.92 -16.81
C ARG A 377 20.01 7.13 -17.70
#